data_AF-A0A357EBS3-F1
#
_entry.id   AF-A0A357EBS3-F1
#
_cell.length_a   1.000
_cell.length_b   1.000
_cell.length_c   1.000
_cell.angle_alpha   90.00
_cell.angle_beta   90.00
_cell.angle_gamma   90.00
#
_symmetry.space_group_name_H-M   'P 1'
#
loop_
_entity.id
_entity.type
_entity.pdbx_description
1 polymer ?
#
loop_
_entity_poly.entity_id
_entity_poly.type
_entity_poly.pdbx_seq_one_letter_code
_entity_poly.pdbx_strand_id
1 'polypeptide(L)'
;MMLGIASMLTWVALFSAGLLIDSEPYRTALAKQDVTVHNLVLAALLYTPTSVALLSMLAGLMGGCSSLMYDHEDLEEQVKNAEKEGNQQLVRRLTLRLSYLSESPFSSMLRGFLVYLAIISGILLAISNPFEVTSADQFIRLAGLFSVIAFVMGYDPTRFEDLIDTLSSLSHKAAGKK
;
A
#
# COMPACT_ATOMS: atom_id res chain seq x y z
N MET A 1 -11.67 0.25 14.87
CA MET A 1 -10.55 0.39 15.83
C MET A 1 -9.80 -0.91 16.10
N MET A 2 -10.41 -1.97 16.64
CA MET A 2 -9.69 -3.24 16.97
C MET A 2 -9.00 -3.88 15.75
N LEU A 3 -9.66 -3.90 14.59
CA LEU A 3 -9.08 -4.39 13.34
C LEU A 3 -7.82 -3.62 12.91
N GLY A 4 -7.82 -2.30 13.09
CA GLY A 4 -6.66 -1.45 12.77
C GLY A 4 -5.46 -1.74 13.67
N ILE A 5 -5.69 -1.90 14.98
CA ILE A 5 -4.64 -2.26 15.95
C ILE A 5 -4.09 -3.66 15.63
N ALA A 6 -4.97 -4.64 15.38
CA ALA A 6 -4.55 -5.98 15.00
C ALA A 6 -3.72 -5.99 13.70
N SER A 7 -4.15 -5.21 12.70
CA SER A 7 -3.40 -5.03 11.44
C SER A 7 -2.01 -4.44 11.68
N MET A 8 -1.91 -3.40 12.52
CA MET A 8 -0.64 -2.76 12.86
C MET A 8 0.33 -3.73 13.56
N LEU A 9 -0.15 -4.49 14.55
CA LEU A 9 0.68 -5.48 15.25
C LEU A 9 1.15 -6.58 14.30
N THR A 10 0.26 -7.05 13.43
CA THR A 10 0.58 -8.07 12.42
C THR A 10 1.61 -7.54 11.41
N TRP A 11 1.48 -6.27 11.01
CA TRP A 11 2.42 -5.61 10.11
C TRP A 11 3.82 -5.54 10.72
N VAL A 12 3.94 -5.12 11.99
CA VAL A 12 5.24 -5.05 12.69
C VAL A 12 5.86 -6.44 12.85
N ALA A 13 5.05 -7.45 13.19
CA ALA A 13 5.53 -8.82 13.33
C ALA A 13 6.05 -9.37 11.99
N LEU A 14 5.30 -9.19 10.90
CA LEU A 14 5.68 -9.66 9.57
C LEU A 14 6.89 -8.92 9.02
N PHE A 15 6.97 -7.60 9.21
CA PHE A 15 8.12 -6.78 8.82
C PHE A 15 9.38 -7.23 9.55
N SER A 16 9.29 -7.46 10.87
CA SER A 16 10.41 -7.93 11.67
C SER A 16 10.84 -9.34 11.28
N ALA A 17 9.87 -10.24 11.03
CA ALA A 17 10.15 -11.61 10.60
C ALA A 17 10.84 -11.64 9.23
N GLY A 18 10.35 -10.87 8.25
CA GLY A 18 10.95 -10.77 6.91
C GLY A 18 12.34 -10.12 6.91
N LEU A 19 12.64 -9.29 7.92
CA LEU A 19 13.97 -8.68 8.09
C LEU A 19 14.98 -9.62 8.77
N LEU A 20 14.54 -10.36 9.79
CA LEU A 20 15.42 -11.13 10.67
C LEU A 20 15.60 -12.59 10.24
N ILE A 21 14.63 -13.17 9.55
CA ILE A 21 14.62 -14.59 9.20
C ILE A 21 14.89 -14.74 7.72
N ASP A 22 15.97 -15.45 7.40
CA ASP A 22 16.29 -15.78 6.02
C ASP A 22 15.29 -16.81 5.46
N SER A 23 14.80 -16.54 4.26
CA SER A 23 13.85 -17.41 3.54
C SER A 23 14.56 -18.51 2.73
N GLU A 24 15.87 -18.40 2.49
CA GLU A 24 16.67 -19.38 1.74
C GLU A 24 16.50 -20.84 2.19
N PRO A 25 16.66 -21.20 3.48
CA PRO A 25 16.60 -22.62 3.90
C PRO A 25 15.24 -23.27 3.60
N TYR A 26 14.15 -22.51 3.73
CA TYR A 26 12.79 -23.01 3.47
C TYR A 26 12.54 -23.18 1.96
N ARG A 27 13.05 -22.26 1.14
CA ARG A 27 12.96 -22.37 -0.33
C ARG A 27 13.76 -23.56 -0.85
N THR A 28 14.95 -23.80 -0.31
CA THR A 28 15.80 -24.94 -0.68
C THR A 28 15.17 -26.28 -0.25
N ALA A 29 14.52 -26.34 0.92
CA ALA A 29 13.78 -27.53 1.34
C ALA A 29 12.63 -27.88 0.38
N LEU A 30 11.85 -26.87 -0.03
CA LEU A 30 10.78 -27.04 -1.03
C LEU A 30 11.33 -27.47 -2.39
N ALA A 31 12.45 -26.90 -2.83
CA ALA A 31 13.11 -27.29 -4.08
C ALA A 31 13.61 -28.76 -4.06
N LYS A 32 13.93 -29.28 -2.87
CA LYS A 32 14.30 -30.69 -2.64
C LYS A 32 13.10 -31.63 -2.43
N GLN A 33 11.88 -31.17 -2.76
CA GLN A 33 10.61 -31.91 -2.61
C GLN A 33 10.18 -32.18 -1.15
N ASP A 34 10.77 -31.52 -0.15
CA ASP A 34 10.27 -31.55 1.23
C ASP A 34 9.12 -30.53 1.41
N VAL A 35 7.97 -30.88 0.84
CA VAL A 35 6.75 -30.06 0.85
C VAL A 35 6.00 -30.22 2.16
N THR A 36 6.62 -29.76 3.24
CA THR A 36 5.98 -29.65 4.56
C THR A 36 5.21 -28.32 4.65
N VAL A 37 4.00 -28.34 5.25
CA VAL A 37 3.15 -27.14 5.43
C VAL A 37 3.92 -26.00 6.11
N HIS A 38 4.77 -26.33 7.07
CA HIS A 38 5.66 -25.37 7.75
C HIS A 38 6.59 -24.65 6.77
N ASN A 39 7.31 -25.40 5.92
CA ASN A 39 8.23 -24.84 4.92
C ASN A 39 7.48 -24.01 3.88
N LEU A 40 6.29 -24.46 3.46
CA LEU A 40 5.45 -23.73 2.51
C LEU A 40 5.00 -22.38 3.07
N VAL A 41 4.49 -22.36 4.31
CA VAL A 41 4.02 -21.14 4.96
C VAL A 41 5.17 -20.17 5.21
N LEU A 42 6.31 -20.65 5.72
CA LEU A 42 7.46 -19.77 5.97
C LEU A 42 8.09 -19.27 4.68
N ALA A 43 8.21 -20.10 3.65
CA ALA A 43 8.67 -19.64 2.34
C ALA A 43 7.71 -18.58 1.76
N ALA A 44 6.40 -18.78 1.87
CA ALA A 44 5.42 -17.81 1.38
C ALA A 44 5.41 -16.50 2.19
N LEU A 45 5.58 -16.55 3.52
CA LEU A 45 5.53 -15.36 4.38
C LEU A 45 6.84 -14.55 4.39
N LEU A 46 7.98 -15.23 4.28
CA LEU A 46 9.31 -14.61 4.40
C LEU A 46 9.95 -14.28 3.06
N TYR A 47 9.48 -14.88 1.96
CA TYR A 47 10.00 -14.51 0.65
C TYR A 47 9.67 -13.05 0.32
N THR A 48 10.69 -12.29 -0.07
CA THR A 48 10.61 -10.82 -0.19
C THR A 48 9.37 -10.30 -0.93
N PRO A 49 9.06 -10.72 -2.17
CA PRO A 49 7.93 -10.16 -2.90
C PRO A 49 6.58 -10.49 -2.23
N THR A 50 6.39 -11.71 -1.72
CA THR A 50 5.14 -12.11 -1.06
C THR A 50 4.99 -11.45 0.31
N SER A 51 6.08 -11.30 1.06
CA SER A 51 6.11 -10.54 2.32
C SER A 51 5.73 -9.07 2.09
N VAL A 52 6.32 -8.42 1.08
CA VAL A 52 5.99 -7.03 0.72
C VAL A 52 4.55 -6.89 0.25
N ALA A 53 4.01 -7.88 -0.48
CA ALA A 53 2.61 -7.89 -0.87
C ALA A 53 1.68 -7.87 0.35
N LEU A 54 1.95 -8.72 1.34
CA LEU A 54 1.18 -8.79 2.58
C LEU A 54 1.32 -7.53 3.43
N LEU A 55 2.52 -6.96 3.53
CA LEU A 55 2.75 -5.69 4.21
C LEU A 55 1.98 -4.54 3.53
N SER A 56 1.91 -4.53 2.20
CA SER A 56 1.13 -3.56 1.43
C SER A 56 -0.37 -3.70 1.68
N MET A 57 -0.88 -4.94 1.75
CA MET A 57 -2.27 -5.22 2.12
C MET A 57 -2.60 -4.72 3.52
N LEU A 58 -1.78 -5.09 4.51
CA LEU A 58 -1.96 -4.67 5.90
C LEU A 58 -1.89 -3.14 6.03
N ALA A 59 -0.98 -2.48 5.31
CA ALA A 59 -0.89 -1.04 5.28
C ALA A 59 -2.13 -0.37 4.67
N GLY A 60 -2.65 -0.91 3.56
CA GLY A 60 -3.92 -0.47 2.98
C GLY A 60 -5.11 -0.66 3.93
N LEU A 61 -5.14 -1.79 4.66
CA LEU A 61 -6.15 -2.06 5.69
C LEU A 61 -6.07 -1.06 6.85
N MET A 62 -4.86 -0.71 7.31
CA MET A 62 -4.66 0.35 8.32
C MET A 62 -5.13 1.72 7.80
N GLY A 63 -4.86 2.04 6.54
CA GLY A 63 -5.34 3.26 5.89
C GLY A 63 -6.87 3.33 5.90
N GLY A 64 -7.55 2.26 5.49
CA GLY A 64 -9.02 2.18 5.52
C GLY A 64 -9.62 2.16 6.93
N CYS A 65 -8.91 1.61 7.92
CA CYS A 65 -9.34 1.75 9.32
C CYS A 65 -9.22 3.19 9.80
N SER A 66 -8.23 3.94 9.30
CA SER A 66 -7.98 5.33 9.67
C SER A 66 -8.96 6.28 8.96
N SER A 67 -9.37 5.98 7.73
CA SER A 67 -10.37 6.76 7.00
C SER A 67 -11.75 6.74 7.66
N LEU A 68 -12.13 5.61 8.25
CA LEU A 68 -13.37 5.47 9.03
C LEU A 68 -13.36 6.23 10.36
N MET A 69 -12.18 6.62 10.85
CA MET A 69 -12.05 7.44 12.06
C MET A 69 -12.12 8.94 11.76
N TYR A 70 -12.15 9.31 10.48
CA TYR A 70 -12.25 10.70 10.06
C TYR A 70 -13.69 11.20 10.20
N ASP A 71 -13.86 12.41 10.73
CA ASP A 71 -15.17 13.00 10.92
C ASP A 71 -15.79 13.41 9.57
N HIS A 72 -16.95 12.84 9.25
CA HIS A 72 -17.63 13.06 7.97
C HIS A 72 -18.37 14.40 7.94
N GLU A 73 -18.68 15.00 9.10
CA GLU A 73 -19.49 16.22 9.20
C GLU A 73 -18.83 17.41 8.47
N ASP A 74 -17.52 17.62 8.69
CA ASP A 74 -16.75 18.68 8.03
C ASP A 74 -16.70 18.53 6.50
N LEU A 75 -16.69 17.29 6.00
CA LEU A 75 -16.63 17.03 4.56
C LEU A 75 -18.00 17.23 3.91
N GLU A 76 -19.07 16.79 4.57
CA GLU A 76 -20.45 17.02 4.14
C GLU A 76 -20.79 18.51 4.10
N GLU A 77 -20.31 19.29 5.06
CA GLU A 77 -20.48 20.74 5.06
C GLU A 77 -19.76 21.39 3.86
N GLN A 78 -18.54 20.96 3.55
CA GLN A 78 -17.81 21.42 2.36
C GLN A 78 -18.53 21.08 1.05
N VAL A 79 -19.14 19.90 0.94
CA VAL A 79 -19.97 19.53 -0.23
C VAL A 79 -21.14 20.52 -0.36
N LYS A 80 -21.88 20.77 0.72
CA LYS A 80 -23.02 21.70 0.71
C LYS A 80 -22.60 23.13 0.35
N ASN A 81 -21.44 23.57 0.83
CA ASN A 81 -20.93 24.91 0.52
C ASN A 81 -20.48 25.00 -0.96
N ALA A 82 -19.80 23.97 -1.48
CA ALA A 82 -19.42 23.90 -2.89
C ALA A 82 -20.63 23.84 -3.84
N GLU A 83 -21.72 23.17 -3.43
CA GLU A 83 -22.99 23.16 -4.15
C GLU A 83 -23.62 24.55 -4.21
N LYS A 84 -23.62 25.29 -3.10
CA LYS A 84 -24.12 26.68 -3.06
C LYS A 84 -23.30 27.63 -3.94
N GLU A 85 -21.99 27.41 -4.02
CA GLU A 85 -21.08 28.18 -4.88
C GLU A 85 -21.20 27.80 -6.37
N GLY A 86 -21.94 26.74 -6.71
CA GLY A 86 -22.10 26.26 -8.09
C GLY A 86 -20.86 25.57 -8.66
N ASN A 87 -19.87 25.22 -7.84
CA ASN A 87 -18.63 24.60 -8.29
C ASN A 87 -18.79 23.07 -8.45
N GLN A 88 -19.40 22.66 -9.56
CA GLN A 88 -19.70 21.26 -9.89
C GLN A 88 -18.47 20.32 -9.84
N GLN A 89 -17.28 20.82 -10.18
CA GLN A 89 -16.05 20.02 -10.14
C GLN A 89 -15.64 19.69 -8.70
N LEU A 90 -15.70 20.70 -7.81
CA LEU A 90 -15.36 20.53 -6.41
C LEU A 90 -16.37 19.60 -5.70
N VAL A 91 -17.66 19.76 -5.99
CA VAL A 91 -18.72 18.87 -5.50
C VAL A 91 -18.41 17.42 -5.86
N ARG A 92 -18.17 17.13 -7.14
CA ARG A 92 -17.84 15.77 -7.59
C ARG A 92 -16.63 15.18 -6.87
N ARG A 93 -15.57 15.96 -6.69
CA ARG A 93 -14.34 15.52 -6.00
C ARG A 93 -14.62 15.21 -4.52
N LEU A 94 -15.35 16.08 -3.83
CA LEU A 94 -15.69 15.91 -2.41
C LEU A 94 -16.64 14.72 -2.20
N THR A 95 -17.64 14.54 -3.06
CA THR A 95 -18.54 13.38 -3.00
C THR A 95 -17.79 12.06 -3.19
N LEU A 96 -16.81 12.00 -4.10
CA LEU A 96 -15.95 10.82 -4.27
C LEU A 96 -15.12 10.55 -3.02
N ARG A 97 -14.50 11.59 -2.43
CA ARG A 97 -13.77 11.46 -1.15
C ARG A 97 -14.65 10.90 -0.05
N LEU A 98 -15.87 11.42 0.11
CA LEU A 98 -16.82 10.94 1.11
C LEU A 98 -17.14 9.45 0.90
N SER A 99 -17.37 9.03 -0.36
CA SER A 99 -17.56 7.62 -0.70
C SER A 99 -16.37 6.77 -0.24
N TYR A 100 -15.14 7.17 -0.56
CA TYR A 100 -13.94 6.41 -0.19
C TYR A 100 -13.71 6.34 1.32
N LEU A 101 -14.01 7.40 2.07
CA LEU A 101 -13.85 7.41 3.52
C LEU A 101 -14.85 6.47 4.21
N SER A 102 -16.01 6.24 3.59
CA SER A 102 -17.08 5.36 4.10
C SER A 102 -16.99 3.90 3.65
N GLU A 103 -15.99 3.56 2.82
CA GLU A 103 -15.83 2.19 2.31
C GLU A 103 -15.38 1.20 3.39
N SER A 104 -15.66 -0.09 3.15
CA SER A 104 -15.14 -1.14 4.03
C SER A 104 -13.60 -1.18 4.03
N PRO A 105 -12.93 -1.41 5.17
CA PRO A 105 -11.46 -1.48 5.23
C PRO A 105 -10.85 -2.56 4.33
N PHE A 106 -11.61 -3.60 3.99
CA PHE A 106 -11.20 -4.64 3.06
C PHE A 106 -11.08 -4.14 1.62
N SER A 107 -11.90 -3.16 1.21
CA SER A 107 -11.75 -2.47 -0.08
C SER A 107 -10.40 -1.74 -0.13
N SER A 108 -10.05 -1.02 0.95
CA SER A 108 -8.77 -0.35 1.10
C SER A 108 -7.57 -1.31 1.10
N MET A 109 -7.72 -2.48 1.73
CA MET A 109 -6.71 -3.56 1.69
C MET A 109 -6.45 -4.05 0.27
N LEU A 110 -7.52 -4.32 -0.50
CA LEU A 110 -7.39 -4.75 -1.90
C LEU A 110 -6.71 -3.68 -2.75
N ARG A 111 -7.01 -2.40 -2.51
CA ARG A 111 -6.35 -1.29 -3.20
C ARG A 111 -4.85 -1.25 -2.91
N GLY A 112 -4.43 -1.49 -1.66
CA GLY A 112 -3.02 -1.65 -1.30
C GLY A 112 -2.33 -2.81 -2.05
N PHE A 113 -3.03 -3.92 -2.25
CA PHE A 113 -2.54 -5.04 -3.06
C PHE A 113 -2.41 -4.70 -4.55
N LEU A 114 -3.39 -3.99 -5.12
CA LEU A 114 -3.35 -3.56 -6.52
C LEU A 114 -2.17 -2.62 -6.80
N VAL A 115 -1.85 -1.73 -5.85
CA VAL A 115 -0.66 -0.87 -5.93
C VAL A 115 0.61 -1.72 -5.97
N TYR A 116 0.73 -2.70 -5.08
CA TYR A 116 1.85 -3.65 -5.11
C TYR A 116 1.94 -4.34 -6.48
N LEU A 117 0.83 -4.86 -7.02
CA LEU A 117 0.81 -5.52 -8.33
C LEU A 117 1.25 -4.59 -9.47
N ALA A 118 0.80 -3.33 -9.46
CA ALA A 118 1.18 -2.36 -10.48
C ALA A 118 2.69 -2.09 -10.46
N ILE A 119 3.27 -1.85 -9.28
CA ILE A 119 4.69 -1.52 -9.15
C ILE A 119 5.56 -2.76 -9.41
N ILE A 120 5.22 -3.91 -8.82
CA ILE A 120 6.00 -5.14 -8.98
C ILE A 120 6.01 -5.61 -10.44
N SER A 121 4.91 -5.44 -11.17
CA SER A 121 4.84 -5.75 -12.60
C SER A 121 5.83 -4.88 -13.39
N GLY A 122 5.94 -3.58 -13.07
CA GLY A 122 6.93 -2.70 -13.67
C GLY A 122 8.37 -3.12 -13.36
N ILE A 123 8.66 -3.52 -12.12
CA ILE A 123 9.99 -3.99 -11.71
C ILE A 123 10.37 -5.27 -12.46
N LEU A 124 9.45 -6.23 -12.56
CA LEU A 124 9.68 -7.51 -13.26
C LEU A 124 9.89 -7.34 -14.76
N LEU A 125 9.29 -6.31 -15.38
CA LEU A 125 9.57 -5.97 -16.79
C LEU A 125 10.93 -5.28 -16.96
N ALA A 126 11.37 -4.50 -15.96
CA ALA A 126 12.60 -3.73 -16.04
C ALA A 126 13.86 -4.53 -15.67
N ILE A 127 13.73 -5.56 -14.82
CA ILE A 127 14.85 -6.30 -14.24
C ILE A 127 14.58 -7.80 -14.34
N SER A 128 15.54 -8.56 -14.87
CA SER A 128 15.35 -10.00 -15.13
C SER A 128 15.28 -10.87 -13.86
N ASN A 129 16.01 -10.52 -12.79
CA ASN A 129 16.04 -11.27 -11.50
C ASN A 129 16.13 -10.35 -10.26
N PRO A 130 15.09 -9.55 -9.96
CA PRO A 130 15.16 -8.54 -8.88
C PRO A 130 15.20 -9.13 -7.45
N PHE A 131 14.87 -10.41 -7.27
CA PHE A 131 14.68 -11.04 -5.95
C PHE A 131 15.56 -12.27 -5.69
N GLU A 132 16.61 -12.46 -6.50
CA GLU A 132 17.49 -13.63 -6.38
C GLU A 132 18.40 -13.52 -5.14
N VAL A 133 18.96 -12.33 -4.90
CA VAL A 133 19.74 -11.99 -3.69
C VAL A 133 19.22 -10.66 -3.13
N THR A 134 18.23 -10.72 -2.24
CA THR A 134 17.70 -9.53 -1.56
C THR A 134 18.45 -9.27 -0.26
N SER A 135 19.14 -8.14 -0.19
CA SER A 135 19.75 -7.66 1.06
C SER A 135 18.70 -7.10 2.03
N ALA A 136 19.01 -7.10 3.32
CA ALA A 136 18.17 -6.50 4.35
C ALA A 136 17.86 -5.02 4.08
N ASP A 137 18.83 -4.25 3.57
CA ASP A 137 18.64 -2.84 3.21
C ASP A 137 17.64 -2.66 2.06
N GLN A 138 17.73 -3.51 1.03
CA GLN A 138 16.76 -3.51 -0.07
C GLN A 138 15.36 -3.89 0.41
N PHE A 139 15.26 -4.88 1.29
CA PHE A 139 13.98 -5.28 1.89
C PHE A 139 13.34 -4.12 2.66
N ILE A 140 14.07 -3.46 3.56
CA ILE A 140 13.57 -2.33 4.38
C ILE A 140 13.04 -1.23 3.46
N ARG A 141 13.80 -0.86 2.42
CA ARG A 141 13.40 0.19 1.48
C ARG A 141 12.13 -0.19 0.73
N LEU A 142 12.07 -1.42 0.20
CA LEU A 142 10.93 -1.89 -0.58
C LEU A 142 9.68 -1.99 0.29
N ALA A 143 9.78 -2.70 1.41
CA ALA A 143 8.69 -2.90 2.36
C ALA A 143 8.18 -1.57 2.93
N GLY A 144 9.07 -0.66 3.31
CA GLY A 144 8.72 0.66 3.82
C GLY A 144 8.02 1.52 2.77
N LEU A 145 8.62 1.64 1.57
CA LEU A 145 8.06 2.47 0.50
C LEU A 145 6.68 1.97 0.06
N PHE A 146 6.55 0.67 -0.18
CA PHE A 146 5.28 0.09 -0.63
C PHE A 146 4.20 0.21 0.44
N SER A 147 4.56 0.03 1.72
CA SER A 147 3.62 0.21 2.82
C SER A 147 3.12 1.65 2.92
N VAL A 148 3.98 2.66 2.72
CA VAL A 148 3.56 4.07 2.74
C VAL A 148 2.59 4.36 1.60
N ILE A 149 2.91 3.95 0.37
CA ILE A 149 2.03 4.19 -0.78
C ILE A 149 0.70 3.46 -0.59
N ALA A 150 0.74 2.18 -0.17
CA ALA A 150 -0.46 1.40 0.08
C ALA A 150 -1.32 1.97 1.21
N PHE A 151 -0.71 2.51 2.27
CA PHE A 151 -1.41 3.22 3.34
C PHE A 151 -2.14 4.46 2.83
N VAL A 152 -1.45 5.33 2.07
CA VAL A 152 -2.06 6.55 1.49
C VAL A 152 -3.23 6.18 0.59
N MET A 153 -3.05 5.18 -0.28
CA MET A 153 -4.09 4.69 -1.18
C MET A 153 -5.28 4.09 -0.45
N GLY A 154 -5.02 3.36 0.65
CA GLY A 154 -6.05 2.80 1.50
C GLY A 154 -6.80 3.85 2.33
N TYR A 155 -6.14 4.95 2.71
CA TYR A 155 -6.70 6.05 3.48
C TYR A 155 -7.59 6.96 2.63
N ASP A 156 -7.04 7.53 1.55
CA ASP A 156 -7.78 8.38 0.62
C ASP A 156 -7.06 8.37 -0.73
N PRO A 157 -7.59 7.67 -1.75
CA PRO A 157 -6.93 7.51 -3.05
C PRO A 157 -6.83 8.84 -3.79
N THR A 158 -7.69 9.82 -3.49
CA THR A 158 -7.62 11.14 -4.14
C THR A 158 -6.40 11.95 -3.69
N ARG A 159 -5.81 11.64 -2.52
CA ARG A 159 -4.55 12.24 -2.08
C ARG A 159 -3.36 11.78 -2.93
N PHE A 160 -3.47 10.59 -3.51
CA PHE A 160 -2.47 10.09 -4.43
C PHE A 160 -2.54 10.79 -5.79
N GLU A 161 -3.73 11.12 -6.28
CA GLU A 161 -3.89 11.98 -7.47
C GLU A 161 -3.25 13.35 -7.23
N ASP A 162 -3.55 13.98 -6.09
CA ASP A 162 -2.93 15.26 -5.71
C ASP A 162 -1.39 15.15 -5.62
N LEU A 163 -0.87 14.00 -5.16
CA LEU A 163 0.58 13.73 -5.11
C LEU A 163 1.18 13.60 -6.51
N ILE A 164 0.54 12.87 -7.42
CA ILE A 164 0.97 12.74 -8.82
C ILE A 164 0.95 14.10 -9.52
N ASP A 165 -0.11 14.88 -9.33
CA ASP A 165 -0.24 16.22 -9.90
C ASP A 165 0.86 17.15 -9.39
N THR A 166 1.20 17.05 -8.10
CA THR A 166 2.31 17.81 -7.52
C THR A 166 3.64 17.39 -8.13
N LEU A 167 3.91 16.08 -8.25
CA LEU A 167 5.15 15.57 -8.85
C LEU A 167 5.28 15.95 -10.34
N SER A 168 4.20 15.88 -11.11
CA SER A 168 4.20 16.26 -12.53
C SER A 168 4.43 17.76 -12.70
N SER A 169 3.84 18.60 -11.84
CA SER A 169 4.06 20.05 -11.86
C SER A 169 5.52 20.43 -11.53
N LEU A 170 6.14 19.73 -10.58
CA LEU A 170 7.54 19.90 -10.23
C LEU A 170 8.46 19.47 -11.38
N SER A 171 8.15 18.34 -12.03
CA SER A 171 8.87 17.85 -13.21
C SER A 171 8.82 18.86 -14.37
N HIS A 172 7.64 19.38 -14.69
CA HIS A 172 7.48 20.42 -15.72
C HIS A 172 8.24 21.71 -15.38
N LYS A 173 8.24 22.13 -14.11
CA LYS A 173 8.97 23.32 -13.66
C LYS A 173 10.48 23.14 -13.70
N ALA A 174 10.98 21.92 -13.48
CA ALA A 174 12.40 21.58 -13.63
C ALA A 174 12.81 21.49 -15.11
N ALA A 175 11.92 21.01 -15.99
CA ALA A 175 12.18 20.90 -17.43
C ALA A 175 12.11 22.25 -18.17
N GLY A 176 11.28 23.19 -17.72
CA GLY A 176 11.16 24.54 -18.30
C GLY A 176 12.25 25.53 -17.89
N LYS A 177 13.26 25.09 -17.13
CA LYS A 177 14.36 25.92 -16.63
C LYS A 177 15.70 25.65 -17.36
N LYS A 178 15.63 25.26 -18.63
CA LYS A 178 16.78 25.15 -19.55
C LYS A 178 16.76 26.27 -20.57
#